data_AF-U1REW6-F1
#
_entry.id   AF-U1REW6-F1
#
_cell.length_a   1.000
_cell.length_b   1.000
_cell.length_c   1.000
_cell.angle_alpha   90.00
_cell.angle_beta   90.00
_cell.angle_gamma   90.00
#
_symmetry.space_group_name_H-M   'P 1'
#
loop_
_entity.id
_entity.type
_entity.pdbx_description
1 polymer ?
#
loop_
_entity_poly.entity_id
_entity_poly.type
_entity_poly.pdbx_seq_one_letter_code
_entity_poly.pdbx_strand_id
1 'polypeptide(L)' 'MRFEVGQRIVIRYRLADGLHDALGEALEVAPTHVTVATRRGPVRVDAATMVTGKVVPPPPSL' A
#
# COMPACT_ATOMS: atom_id res chain seq x y z
N MET A 1 -2.91 -8.06 -9.54
CA MET A 1 -4.12 -7.36 -9.05
C MET A 1 -3.92 -5.88 -9.31
N ARG A 2 -4.95 -5.14 -9.74
CA ARG A 2 -4.90 -3.67 -9.79
C ARG A 2 -5.64 -3.14 -8.56
N PHE A 3 -5.02 -2.20 -7.86
CA PHE A 3 -5.68 -1.46 -6.78
C PHE A 3 -6.45 -0.29 -7.38
N GLU A 4 -7.44 0.19 -6.65
CA GLU A 4 -8.19 1.39 -6.98
C GLU A 4 -7.99 2.43 -5.87
N VAL A 5 -8.04 3.71 -6.24
CA VAL A 5 -8.01 4.81 -5.27
C VAL A 5 -9.19 4.68 -4.30
N GLY A 6 -8.97 4.96 -3.01
CA GLY A 6 -9.94 4.80 -1.94
C GLY A 6 -9.99 3.39 -1.34
N GLN A 7 -9.31 2.40 -1.92
CA GLN A 7 -9.27 1.06 -1.33
C GLN A 7 -8.34 1.03 -0.12
N ARG A 8 -8.78 0.35 0.95
CA ARG A 8 -7.88 -0.05 2.03
C ARG A 8 -7.01 -1.20 1.55
N ILE A 9 -5.71 -0.97 1.47
CA ILE A 9 -4.73 -1.92 0.94
C ILE A 9 -3.54 -2.06 1.87
N VAL A 10 -2.84 -3.18 1.75
CA VAL A 10 -1.49 -3.35 2.28
C VAL A 10 -0.54 -3.70 1.15
N ILE A 11 0.59 -3.01 1.08
CA ILE A 11 1.67 -3.29 0.15
C ILE A 11 2.93 -3.58 0.96
N ARG A 12 3.51 -4.77 0.75
CA ARG A 12 4.83 -5.13 1.24
C ARG A 12 5.86 -4.75 0.19
N TYR A 13 6.91 -4.06 0.61
CA TYR A 13 7.99 -3.59 -0.26
C TYR A 13 9.35 -3.71 0.40
N ARG A 14 10.41 -3.67 -0.43
CA ARG A 14 11.79 -3.81 0.02
C ARG A 14 12.54 -2.49 -0.03
N LEU A 15 13.25 -2.18 1.04
CA LEU A 15 14.23 -1.11 1.14
C LEU A 15 15.61 -1.69 1.49
N ALA A 16 16.64 -0.85 1.53
CA ALA A 16 18.01 -1.27 1.84
C ALA A 16 18.14 -1.91 3.24
N ASP A 17 17.30 -1.50 4.18
CA ASP A 17 17.27 -1.95 5.57
C ASP A 17 16.31 -3.13 5.82
N GLY A 18 15.51 -3.56 4.82
CA GLY A 18 14.66 -4.74 4.95
C GLY A 18 13.31 -4.66 4.24
N LEU A 19 12.34 -5.41 4.78
CA LEU A 19 10.96 -5.46 4.31
C LEU A 19 10.07 -4.54 5.14
N HIS A 20 9.20 -3.81 4.47
CA HIS A 20 8.29 -2.83 5.08
C HIS A 20 6.89 -3.03 4.55
N ASP A 21 5.90 -2.65 5.35
CA ASP A 21 4.49 -2.73 5.00
C ASP A 21 3.86 -1.32 5.02
N ALA A 22 3.29 -0.90 3.90
CA ALA A 22 2.43 0.29 3.80
C ALA A 22 0.97 -0.17 3.87
N LEU A 23 0.31 0.07 5.00
CA LEU A 23 -1.10 -0.26 5.23
C LEU A 23 -1.92 1.01 5.39
N GLY A 24 -2.94 1.16 4.56
CA GLY A 24 -3.78 2.37 4.56
C GLY A 24 -4.69 2.44 3.35
N GLU A 25 -5.18 3.64 3.06
CA GLU A 25 -6.00 3.92 1.87
C GLU A 25 -5.11 4.23 0.67
N ALA A 26 -5.43 3.70 -0.52
CA ALA A 26 -4.76 4.07 -1.75
C ALA A 26 -5.14 5.49 -2.17
N LEU A 27 -4.19 6.42 -2.16
CA LEU A 27 -4.36 7.80 -2.62
C LEU A 27 -4.11 7.95 -4.12
N GLU A 28 -3.16 7.18 -4.65
CA GLU A 28 -2.78 7.19 -6.06
C GLU A 28 -2.37 5.79 -6.48
N VAL A 29 -2.82 5.36 -7.66
CA VAL A 29 -2.40 4.10 -8.28
C VAL A 29 -1.91 4.40 -9.68
N ALA A 30 -0.61 4.23 -9.91
CA ALA A 30 0.05 4.47 -11.17
C ALA A 30 0.81 3.21 -11.65
N PRO A 31 1.24 3.13 -12.92
CA PRO A 31 1.99 1.98 -13.41
C PRO A 31 3.31 1.72 -12.68
N THR A 32 3.93 2.78 -12.13
CA THR A 32 5.25 2.72 -11.51
C THR A 32 5.24 2.77 -10.00
N HIS A 33 4.11 3.13 -9.38
CA HIS A 33 4.03 3.30 -7.92
C HIS A 33 2.58 3.33 -7.43
N VAL A 34 2.43 3.18 -6.12
CA VAL A 34 1.18 3.41 -5.39
C VAL A 34 1.47 4.27 -4.18
N THR A 35 0.64 5.28 -3.93
CA THR A 35 0.72 6.11 -2.73
C THR A 35 -0.35 5.68 -1.74
N VAL A 36 0.04 5.37 -0.49
CA VAL A 36 -0.85 4.86 0.56
C VAL A 36 -0.90 5.83 1.73
N ALA A 37 -2.09 6.28 2.12
CA ALA A 37 -2.33 7.06 3.33
C ALA A 37 -2.20 6.17 4.57
N THR A 38 -0.99 6.07 5.13
CA THR A 38 -0.74 5.31 6.36
C THR A 38 -1.01 6.16 7.60
N ARG A 39 -1.04 5.53 8.78
CA ARG A 39 -1.18 6.23 10.07
C ARG A 39 -0.06 7.26 10.35
N ARG A 40 1.11 7.12 9.72
CA ARG A 40 2.27 8.01 9.90
C ARG A 40 2.39 9.05 8.79
N GLY A 41 1.41 9.11 7.88
CA GLY A 41 1.42 9.95 6.69
C GLY A 41 1.46 9.13 5.39
N PRO A 42 1.37 9.81 4.24
CA PRO A 42 1.43 9.17 2.93
C PRO A 42 2.79 8.48 2.71
N VAL A 43 2.76 7.23 2.24
CA VAL A 43 3.93 6.47 1.82
C VAL A 43 3.79 6.14 0.35
N ARG A 44 4.74 6.57 -0.46
CA ARG A 44 4.86 6.14 -1.85
C ARG A 44 5.66 4.85 -1.92
N VAL A 45 5.11 3.85 -2.57
CA VAL A 45 5.76 2.56 -2.81
C VAL A 45 5.98 2.39 -4.30
N ASP A 46 7.24 2.28 -4.72
CA ASP A 46 7.56 2.03 -6.12
C ASP A 46 7.29 0.58 -6.51
N ALA A 47 6.69 0.36 -7.68
CA ALA A 47 6.32 -0.96 -8.18
C ALA A 47 7.53 -1.91 -8.30
N ALA A 48 8.72 -1.36 -8.55
CA ALA A 48 9.96 -2.12 -8.63
C ALA A 48 10.41 -2.73 -7.29
N THR A 49 9.96 -2.17 -6.15
CA THR A 49 10.31 -2.67 -4.81
C THR A 49 9.18 -3.49 -4.18
N MET A 50 7.98 -3.49 -4.78
CA MET A 50 6.84 -4.24 -4.28
C MET A 50 7.11 -5.74 -4.34
N VAL A 51 6.86 -6.40 -3.21
CA VAL A 51 6.96 -7.85 -3.07
C VAL A 51 5.57 -8.48 -3.20
N THR A 52 4.58 -7.91 -2.52
CA THR A 52 3.19 -8.35 -2.59
C THR A 52 2.28 -7.23 -2.16
N GLY A 53 1.01 -7.29 -2.57
CA GLY A 53 -0.01 -6.42 -2.02
C GLY A 53 -1.39 -7.05 -2.12
N LYS A 54 -2.29 -6.63 -1.23
CA LYS A 54 -3.68 -7.11 -1.20
C LYS A 54 -4.63 -6.05 -0.69
N VAL A 55 -5.88 -6.14 -1.12
CA VAL A 55 -6.99 -5.40 -0.52
C VAL A 55 -7.23 -5.94 0.89
N VAL A 56 -7.43 -5.03 1.83
CA VAL A 56 -7.69 -5.33 3.23
C VAL A 56 -9.14 -4.98 3.52
N PRO A 57 -9.97 -5.94 3.98
CA PRO A 57 -11.33 -5.65 4.39
C PRO A 57 -11.39 -4.54 5.46
N PRO A 58 -12.53 -3.85 5.58
CA PRO A 58 -12.77 -2.97 6.72
C PRO A 58 -12.61 -3.76 8.04
N PRO A 59 -12.27 -3.08 9.15
CA PRO A 59 -12.29 -3.70 10.47
C PRO A 59 -13.66 -4.35 10.72
N PRO A 60 -13.72 -5.47 11.46
CA PRO A 60 -15.00 -6.05 11.89
C PRO A 60 -15.85 -4.97 12.57
N SER A 61 -17.14 -4.93 12.25
CA SER A 61 -18.11 -4.20 13.07
C SER A 61 -18.19 -4.89 14.43
N LEU A 62 -18.07 -4.10 15.51
CA LEU A 62 -18.28 -4.55 16.89
C LEU A 62 -19.75 -4.92 17.14
#